data_AF-A0A9D6FQX6-F1
#
_entry.id   AF-A0A9D6FQX6-F1
#
_cell.length_a   1.000
_cell.length_b   1.000
_cell.length_c   1.000
_cell.angle_alpha   90.00
_cell.angle_beta   90.00
_cell.angle_gamma   90.00
#
_symmetry.space_group_name_H-M   'P 1'
#
loop_
_entity.id
_entity.type
_entity.pdbx_description
1 polymer ?
#
loop_
_entity_poly.entity_id
_entity_poly.type
_entity_poly.pdbx_seq_one_letter_code
_entity_poly.pdbx_strand_id
1 'polypeptide(L)'
;MRSTTIICIRHKGRVAMAGDGQVTLGQTIVKHTARKIRRLYQNKILAGFAGSASDSFALFARFEAKLEEFHGNLNRAAIELAKDWRLDKALRRLEALLIVVDDKNSFLLSGTGDLIEPDDGIVAIGSGGPMALAAARALVRHSDLGAREIAERALKIASEICIYTNSEIMVEEL
;
A
#
# COMPACT_ATOMS: atom_id res chain seq x y z
N MET A 1 -5.83 8.96 13.54
CA MET A 1 -5.70 7.49 13.61
C MET A 1 -4.31 7.13 13.13
N ARG A 2 -3.55 6.27 13.83
CA ARG A 2 -2.25 5.81 13.30
C ARG A 2 -2.49 4.55 12.48
N SER A 3 -1.89 4.51 11.30
CA SER A 3 -2.20 3.51 10.27
C SER A 3 -1.17 2.39 10.27
N THR A 4 -1.64 1.17 10.04
CA THR A 4 -0.85 0.04 9.56
C THR A 4 0.16 0.49 8.50
N THR A 5 1.34 -0.09 8.54
CA THR A 5 2.41 0.06 7.58
C THR A 5 2.21 -0.94 6.45
N ILE A 6 2.30 -0.46 5.21
CA ILE A 6 2.22 -1.27 4.00
C ILE A 6 3.43 -0.95 3.15
N ILE A 7 4.02 -1.98 2.54
CA ILE A 7 5.12 -1.85 1.59
C ILE A 7 4.83 -2.70 0.35
N CYS A 8 5.16 -2.17 -0.82
CA CYS A 8 5.18 -2.93 -2.06
C CYS A 8 6.60 -2.95 -2.62
N ILE A 9 7.02 -4.15 -3.04
CA ILE A 9 8.32 -4.45 -3.62
C ILE A 9 8.11 -5.02 -5.01
N ARG A 10 8.63 -4.34 -6.03
CA ARG A 10 8.88 -4.91 -7.36
C ARG A 10 10.36 -5.25 -7.47
N HIS A 11 10.68 -6.54 -7.53
CA HIS A 11 12.07 -6.99 -7.58
C HIS A 11 12.19 -8.27 -8.41
N LYS A 12 13.19 -8.32 -9.31
CA LYS A 12 13.47 -9.48 -10.18
C LYS A 12 12.22 -9.99 -10.94
N GLY A 13 11.41 -9.06 -11.47
CA GLY A 13 10.19 -9.40 -12.23
C GLY A 13 9.04 -9.97 -11.39
N ARG A 14 9.13 -9.90 -10.06
CA ARG A 14 8.07 -10.32 -9.11
C ARG A 14 7.57 -9.12 -8.31
N VAL A 15 6.31 -9.18 -7.91
CA VAL A 15 5.66 -8.16 -7.07
C VAL A 15 5.16 -8.80 -5.79
N ALA A 16 5.54 -8.21 -4.66
CA ALA A 16 5.00 -8.55 -3.36
C ALA A 16 4.50 -7.28 -2.66
N MET A 17 3.36 -7.37 -1.99
CA MET A 17 2.85 -6.34 -1.10
C MET A 17 2.68 -6.94 0.28
N ALA A 18 3.25 -6.29 1.29
CA ALA A 18 3.15 -6.72 2.67
C ALA A 18 2.58 -5.61 3.54
N GLY A 19 1.89 -5.99 4.61
CA GLY A 19 1.34 -5.05 5.58
C GLY A 19 1.25 -5.66 6.97
N ASP A 20 1.47 -4.84 7.99
CA ASP A 20 1.25 -5.25 9.38
C ASP A 20 -0.23 -5.13 9.78
N GLY A 21 -0.56 -5.69 10.94
CA GLY A 21 -1.93 -5.76 11.42
C GLY A 21 -2.30 -4.76 12.52
N GLN A 22 -1.37 -3.90 12.97
CA GLN A 22 -1.62 -3.03 14.11
C GLN A 22 -2.58 -1.88 13.76
N VAL A 23 -3.62 -1.73 14.59
CA VAL A 23 -4.50 -0.56 14.58
C VAL A 23 -4.40 0.12 15.94
N THR A 24 -3.99 1.38 15.93
CA THR A 24 -3.86 2.19 17.14
C THR A 24 -4.83 3.37 17.10
N LEU A 25 -5.66 3.47 18.13
CA LEU A 25 -6.59 4.56 18.36
C LEU A 25 -6.11 5.39 19.54
N GLY A 26 -5.73 6.65 19.29
CA GLY A 26 -5.06 7.47 20.30
C GLY A 26 -3.72 6.84 20.69
N GLN A 27 -3.63 6.38 21.94
CA GLN A 27 -2.46 5.70 22.49
C GLN A 27 -2.70 4.19 22.74
N THR A 28 -3.87 3.67 22.36
CA THR A 28 -4.28 2.29 22.65
C THR A 28 -4.26 1.43 21.40
N ILE A 29 -3.63 0.26 21.47
CA ILE A 29 -3.75 -0.76 20.41
C ILE A 29 -5.13 -1.41 20.51
N VAL A 30 -5.92 -1.34 19.44
CA VAL A 30 -7.28 -1.88 19.40
C VAL A 30 -7.39 -3.16 18.57
N LYS A 31 -6.42 -3.43 17.69
CA LYS A 31 -6.37 -4.65 16.88
C LYS A 31 -4.92 -4.94 16.46
N HIS A 32 -4.55 -6.21 16.42
CA HIS A 32 -3.22 -6.66 16.00
C HIS A 32 -3.19 -7.31 14.60
N THR A 33 -4.35 -7.63 14.03
CA THR A 33 -4.48 -8.48 12.82
C THR A 33 -5.33 -7.83 11.73
N ALA A 34 -5.24 -6.51 11.56
CA ALA A 34 -5.88 -5.83 10.43
C ALA A 34 -5.34 -6.33 9.09
N ARG A 35 -6.21 -6.34 8.08
CA ARG A 35 -5.86 -6.72 6.71
C ARG A 35 -6.27 -5.57 5.80
N LYS A 36 -5.29 -4.77 5.38
CA LYS A 36 -5.50 -3.58 4.54
C LYS A 36 -4.91 -3.71 3.13
N ILE A 37 -4.57 -4.93 2.75
CA ILE A 37 -4.22 -5.32 1.39
C ILE A 37 -5.41 -6.07 0.82
N ARG A 38 -5.79 -5.74 -0.41
CA ARG A 38 -6.83 -6.42 -1.16
C ARG A 38 -6.36 -6.73 -2.57
N ARG A 39 -6.88 -7.83 -3.08
CA ARG A 39 -6.87 -8.16 -4.50
C ARG A 39 -8.09 -7.54 -5.15
N LEU A 40 -7.86 -6.87 -6.27
CA LEU A 40 -8.84 -6.16 -7.08
C LEU A 40 -8.77 -6.69 -8.52
N TYR A 41 -9.81 -6.41 -9.30
CA TYR A 41 -9.92 -6.74 -10.72
C TYR A 41 -9.49 -8.18 -11.04
N GLN A 42 -10.33 -9.15 -10.65
CA GLN A 42 -10.09 -10.59 -10.88
C GLN A 42 -8.73 -11.07 -10.35
N ASN A 43 -8.30 -10.53 -9.20
CA ASN A 43 -7.04 -10.82 -8.54
C ASN A 43 -5.76 -10.39 -9.29
N LYS A 44 -5.88 -9.58 -10.35
CA LYS A 44 -4.72 -9.11 -11.14
C LYS A 44 -4.06 -7.87 -10.56
N ILE A 45 -4.73 -7.17 -9.66
CA ILE A 45 -4.25 -5.94 -9.04
C ILE A 45 -4.14 -6.14 -7.53
N LEU A 46 -3.01 -5.76 -6.94
CA LEU A 46 -2.89 -5.60 -5.48
C LEU A 46 -3.09 -4.13 -5.12
N ALA A 47 -3.91 -3.90 -4.09
CA ALA A 47 -4.15 -2.56 -3.55
C ALA A 47 -3.95 -2.56 -2.04
N GLY A 48 -3.13 -1.64 -1.56
CA GLY A 48 -2.79 -1.46 -0.15
C GLY A 48 -3.17 -0.07 0.32
N PHE A 49 -3.80 0.03 1.49
CA PHE A 49 -4.35 1.29 1.98
C PHE A 49 -3.91 1.64 3.41
N ALA A 50 -3.43 2.87 3.61
CA ALA A 50 -3.11 3.42 4.92
C ALA A 50 -4.06 4.56 5.28
N GLY A 51 -5.05 4.26 6.12
CA GLY A 51 -6.03 5.22 6.64
C GLY A 51 -7.11 4.51 7.47
N SER A 52 -8.28 5.13 7.60
CA SER A 52 -9.43 4.55 8.31
C SER A 52 -10.12 3.44 7.52
N ALA A 53 -10.85 2.55 8.20
CA ALA A 53 -11.53 1.45 7.52
C ALA A 53 -12.61 1.95 6.55
N SER A 54 -13.38 2.97 6.91
CA SER A 54 -14.44 3.56 6.04
C SER A 54 -13.87 4.08 4.74
N ASP A 55 -12.73 4.77 4.80
CA ASP A 55 -12.08 5.38 3.65
C ASP A 55 -11.58 4.29 2.68
N SER A 56 -11.06 3.19 3.23
CA SER A 56 -10.59 2.05 2.44
C SER A 56 -11.70 1.44 1.59
N PHE A 57 -12.90 1.24 2.17
CA PHE A 57 -14.03 0.68 1.43
C PHE A 57 -14.47 1.59 0.29
N ALA A 58 -14.56 2.90 0.55
CA ALA A 58 -14.96 3.88 -0.45
C ALA A 58 -13.96 3.95 -1.62
N LEU A 59 -12.66 3.99 -1.32
CA LEU A 59 -11.62 4.09 -2.35
C LEU A 59 -11.45 2.81 -3.14
N PHE A 60 -11.50 1.64 -2.49
CA PHE A 60 -11.45 0.36 -3.21
C PHE A 60 -12.66 0.17 -4.14
N ALA A 61 -13.88 0.49 -3.68
CA ALA A 61 -15.07 0.37 -4.52
C ALA A 61 -14.99 1.29 -5.75
N ARG A 62 -14.54 2.54 -5.56
CA ARG A 62 -14.35 3.49 -6.68
C ARG A 62 -13.24 3.04 -7.62
N PHE A 63 -12.14 2.51 -7.09
CA PHE A 63 -11.04 2.04 -7.91
C PHE A 63 -11.41 0.79 -8.71
N GLU A 64 -12.15 -0.16 -8.12
CA GLU A 64 -12.68 -1.33 -8.82
C GLU A 64 -13.55 -0.89 -10.01
N ALA A 65 -14.44 0.09 -9.80
CA ALA A 65 -15.26 0.65 -10.86
C ALA A 65 -14.42 1.28 -11.99
N LYS A 66 -13.33 2.00 -11.66
CA LYS A 66 -12.39 2.53 -12.67
C LYS A 66 -11.63 1.43 -13.41
N LEU A 67 -11.24 0.37 -12.72
CA LEU A 67 -10.62 -0.79 -13.36
C LEU A 67 -11.58 -1.49 -14.32
N GLU A 68 -12.86 -1.63 -13.96
CA GLU A 68 -13.89 -2.16 -14.86
C GLU A 68 -14.11 -1.24 -16.08
N GLU A 69 -14.28 0.07 -15.84
CA GLU A 69 -14.47 1.10 -16.88
C GLU A 69 -13.35 1.10 -17.92
N PHE A 70 -12.10 0.91 -17.47
CA PHE A 70 -10.92 0.92 -18.34
C PHE A 70 -10.34 -0.47 -18.62
N HIS A 71 -11.15 -1.53 -18.47
CA HIS A 71 -10.79 -2.90 -18.81
C HIS A 71 -9.44 -3.36 -18.23
N GLY A 72 -9.19 -3.02 -16.98
CA GLY A 72 -7.98 -3.41 -16.25
C GLY A 72 -6.75 -2.56 -16.55
N ASN A 73 -6.87 -1.46 -17.30
CA ASN A 73 -5.74 -0.56 -17.53
C ASN A 73 -5.41 0.21 -16.24
N LEU A 74 -4.39 -0.26 -15.51
CA LEU A 74 -3.99 0.29 -14.22
C LEU A 74 -3.64 1.78 -14.32
N ASN A 75 -2.83 2.17 -15.30
CA ASN A 75 -2.39 3.57 -15.49
C ASN A 75 -3.61 4.50 -15.63
N ARG A 76 -4.54 4.13 -16.51
CA ARG A 76 -5.73 4.95 -16.77
C ARG A 76 -6.67 4.99 -15.57
N ALA A 77 -6.91 3.85 -14.93
CA ALA A 77 -7.74 3.78 -13.73
C ALA A 77 -7.16 4.62 -12.58
N ALA A 78 -5.83 4.59 -12.39
CA ALA A 78 -5.14 5.36 -11.36
C ALA A 78 -5.21 6.87 -11.62
N ILE A 79 -5.00 7.30 -12.87
CA ILE A 79 -5.14 8.71 -13.27
C ILE A 79 -6.55 9.22 -13.03
N GLU A 80 -7.57 8.47 -13.45
CA GLU A 80 -8.96 8.90 -13.28
C GLU A 80 -9.40 8.88 -11.82
N LEU A 81 -8.96 7.90 -11.02
CA LEU A 81 -9.20 7.93 -9.58
C LEU A 81 -8.53 9.13 -8.92
N ALA A 82 -7.28 9.46 -9.26
CA ALA A 82 -6.57 10.61 -8.69
C ALA A 82 -7.30 11.93 -9.01
N LYS A 83 -7.83 12.06 -10.23
CA LYS A 83 -8.68 13.19 -10.62
C LYS A 83 -9.96 13.25 -9.79
N ASP A 84 -10.69 12.14 -9.69
CA ASP A 84 -11.94 12.07 -8.90
C ASP A 84 -11.68 12.38 -7.42
N TRP A 85 -10.60 11.85 -6.85
CA TRP A 85 -10.20 12.08 -5.46
C TRP A 85 -9.92 13.56 -5.21
N ARG A 86 -9.22 14.22 -6.14
CA ARG A 86 -8.95 15.67 -6.06
C ARG A 86 -10.21 16.52 -6.25
N LEU A 87 -11.17 16.11 -7.07
CA LEU A 87 -12.36 16.92 -7.40
C LEU A 87 -13.49 16.76 -6.38
N ASP A 88 -13.65 15.57 -5.80
CA ASP A 88 -14.71 15.26 -4.83
C ASP A 88 -14.40 15.86 -3.45
N LYS A 89 -15.32 16.71 -2.94
CA LYS A 89 -15.16 17.42 -1.66
C LYS A 89 -15.08 16.48 -0.45
N ALA A 90 -15.75 15.32 -0.51
CA ALA A 90 -15.70 14.33 0.55
C ALA A 90 -14.38 13.55 0.48
N LEU A 91 -13.95 13.13 -0.71
CA LEU A 91 -12.72 12.36 -0.87
C LEU A 91 -11.45 13.15 -0.51
N ARG A 92 -11.38 14.44 -0.82
CA ARG A 92 -10.23 15.30 -0.46
C ARG A 92 -9.93 15.37 1.05
N ARG A 93 -10.91 15.06 1.90
CA ARG A 93 -10.75 15.08 3.36
C ARG A 93 -10.19 13.78 3.92
N LEU A 94 -10.02 12.76 3.07
CA LEU A 94 -9.44 11.50 3.48
C LEU A 94 -7.94 11.69 3.68
N GLU A 95 -7.49 11.55 4.92
CA GLU A 95 -6.07 11.51 5.29
C GLU A 95 -5.48 10.13 4.99
N ALA A 96 -5.52 9.75 3.72
CA ALA A 96 -5.17 8.40 3.32
C ALA A 96 -4.26 8.33 2.10
N LEU A 97 -3.45 7.28 2.08
CA LEU A 97 -2.58 6.91 0.97
C LEU A 97 -2.99 5.53 0.46
N LEU A 98 -2.92 5.36 -0.86
CA LEU A 98 -3.29 4.14 -1.57
C LEU A 98 -2.12 3.72 -2.46
N ILE A 99 -1.65 2.48 -2.32
CA ILE A 99 -0.73 1.85 -3.26
C ILE A 99 -1.57 0.91 -4.15
N VAL A 100 -1.37 0.96 -5.47
CA VAL A 100 -2.00 0.05 -6.44
C VAL A 100 -0.96 -0.45 -7.42
N VAL A 101 -0.93 -1.76 -7.65
CA VAL A 101 0.11 -2.41 -8.48
C VAL A 101 -0.46 -3.55 -9.32
N ASP A 102 0.06 -3.69 -10.54
CA ASP A 102 -0.15 -4.85 -11.42
C ASP A 102 1.19 -5.56 -11.67
N ASP A 103 1.28 -6.41 -12.68
CA ASP A 103 2.51 -7.10 -13.06
C ASP A 103 3.60 -6.18 -13.65
N LYS A 104 3.27 -4.93 -14.00
CA LYS A 104 4.13 -4.00 -14.76
C LYS A 104 4.39 -2.67 -14.04
N ASN A 105 3.35 -2.02 -13.53
CA ASN A 105 3.35 -0.67 -12.99
C ASN A 105 3.02 -0.68 -11.49
N SER A 106 3.50 0.33 -10.78
CA SER A 106 3.23 0.52 -9.35
C SER A 106 2.95 1.99 -9.06
N PHE A 107 1.83 2.31 -8.42
CA PHE A 107 1.46 3.70 -8.12
C PHE A 107 1.13 3.94 -6.66
N LEU A 108 1.52 5.11 -6.18
CA LEU A 108 1.04 5.75 -4.96
C LEU A 108 0.06 6.86 -5.32
N LEU A 109 -1.11 6.84 -4.67
CA LEU A 109 -2.15 7.85 -4.80
C LEU A 109 -2.44 8.51 -3.45
N SER A 110 -2.78 9.80 -3.48
CA SER A 110 -3.13 10.61 -2.31
C SER A 110 -4.38 11.46 -2.56
N GLY A 111 -5.00 11.94 -1.47
CA GLY A 111 -6.17 12.83 -1.55
C GLY A 111 -5.91 14.23 -2.09
N THR A 112 -4.65 14.63 -2.24
CA THR A 112 -4.22 15.85 -2.94
C THR A 112 -4.24 15.69 -4.46
N GLY A 113 -4.46 14.47 -4.96
CA GLY A 113 -4.45 14.14 -6.38
C GLY A 113 -3.06 13.81 -6.91
N ASP A 114 -2.10 13.49 -6.03
CA ASP A 114 -0.79 13.03 -6.47
C ASP A 114 -0.89 11.60 -6.98
N LEU A 115 -0.20 11.34 -8.09
CA LEU A 115 -0.01 10.02 -8.66
C LEU A 115 1.49 9.85 -8.88
N ILE A 116 2.11 8.95 -8.12
CA ILE A 116 3.57 8.80 -8.08
C ILE A 116 3.93 7.35 -8.39
N GLU A 117 4.83 7.16 -9.36
CA GLU A 117 5.46 5.87 -9.66
C GLU A 117 6.87 5.86 -9.06
N PRO A 118 7.26 4.84 -8.27
CA PRO A 118 8.58 4.79 -7.64
C PRO A 118 9.66 4.34 -8.65
N ASP A 119 10.74 5.11 -8.75
CA ASP A 119 11.86 4.83 -9.67
C ASP A 119 12.54 3.46 -9.43
N ASP A 120 12.58 3.02 -8.17
CA ASP A 120 13.24 1.79 -7.74
C ASP A 120 12.28 0.62 -7.56
N GLY A 121 11.00 0.79 -7.89
CA GLY A 121 9.97 -0.23 -7.71
C GLY A 121 9.60 -0.50 -6.25
N ILE A 122 10.00 0.36 -5.30
CA ILE A 122 9.73 0.21 -3.87
C ILE A 122 8.88 1.39 -3.38
N VAL A 123 7.75 1.09 -2.76
CA VAL A 123 6.88 2.12 -2.19
C VAL A 123 6.31 1.66 -0.85
N ALA A 124 6.29 2.55 0.14
CA ALA A 124 5.74 2.25 1.45
C ALA A 124 4.85 3.40 1.96
N ILE A 125 3.80 3.05 2.70
CA ILE A 125 2.85 3.97 3.31
C ILE A 125 2.56 3.54 4.76
N GLY A 126 1.94 4.43 5.53
CA GLY A 126 1.59 4.16 6.93
C GLY A 126 2.68 4.55 7.92
N SER A 127 2.47 4.21 9.19
CA SER A 127 3.21 4.80 10.31
C SER A 127 4.70 4.45 10.32
N GLY A 128 5.06 3.23 9.93
CA GLY A 128 6.43 2.74 9.79
C GLY A 128 6.96 2.78 8.35
N GLY A 129 6.26 3.47 7.44
CA GLY A 129 6.57 3.48 6.00
C GLY A 129 8.03 3.85 5.69
N PRO A 130 8.57 4.96 6.23
CA PRO A 130 9.96 5.34 6.00
C PRO A 130 10.99 4.29 6.47
N MET A 131 10.74 3.64 7.62
CA MET A 131 11.62 2.59 8.15
C MET A 131 11.59 1.35 7.25
N ALA A 132 10.40 0.91 6.86
CA ALA A 132 10.23 -0.22 5.95
C ALA A 132 10.88 0.07 4.58
N LEU A 133 10.70 1.29 4.06
CA LEU A 133 11.30 1.73 2.79
C LEU A 133 12.82 1.71 2.84
N ALA A 134 13.42 2.24 3.92
CA ALA A 134 14.86 2.22 4.11
C ALA A 134 15.41 0.79 4.20
N ALA A 135 14.75 -0.08 4.98
CA ALA A 135 15.12 -1.48 5.12
C ALA A 135 15.03 -2.23 3.78
N ALA A 136 13.92 -2.08 3.04
CA ALA A 136 13.74 -2.70 1.75
C ALA A 136 14.80 -2.27 0.72
N ARG A 137 15.10 -0.97 0.65
CA ARG A 137 16.15 -0.45 -0.24
C ARG A 137 17.52 -1.03 0.09
N ALA A 138 17.86 -1.18 1.36
CA ALA A 138 19.10 -1.82 1.78
C ALA A 138 19.13 -3.31 1.38
N LEU A 139 18.04 -4.05 1.62
CA LEU A 139 17.93 -5.46 1.26
C LEU A 139 18.02 -5.69 -0.25
N VAL A 140 17.37 -4.84 -1.07
CA VAL A 140 17.47 -4.91 -2.54
C VAL A 140 18.90 -4.72 -3.03
N ARG A 141 19.70 -3.86 -2.37
CA ARG A 141 21.07 -3.55 -2.78
C ARG A 141 22.12 -4.55 -2.30
N HIS A 142 21.84 -5.25 -1.19
CA HIS A 142 22.86 -5.99 -0.45
C HIS A 142 22.46 -7.42 -0.08
N SER A 143 21.43 -7.99 -0.73
CA SER A 143 21.03 -9.38 -0.52
C SER A 143 20.51 -10.04 -1.80
N ASP A 144 20.42 -11.37 -1.79
CA ASP A 144 19.90 -12.16 -2.91
C ASP A 144 18.40 -12.47 -2.81
N LEU A 145 17.71 -11.88 -1.84
CA LEU A 145 16.32 -12.17 -1.49
C LEU A 145 15.33 -11.89 -2.64
N GLY A 146 14.22 -12.62 -2.64
CA GLY A 146 13.07 -12.37 -3.51
C GLY A 146 12.15 -11.26 -2.99
N ALA A 147 11.25 -10.76 -3.85
CA ALA A 147 10.33 -9.66 -3.52
C ALA A 147 9.53 -9.93 -2.22
N ARG A 148 9.00 -11.15 -2.06
CA ARG A 148 8.27 -11.58 -0.86
C ARG A 148 9.08 -11.45 0.42
N GLU A 149 10.29 -12.00 0.41
CA GLU A 149 11.17 -12.02 1.57
C GLU A 149 11.63 -10.60 1.94
N ILE A 150 11.90 -9.76 0.94
CA ILE A 150 12.23 -8.35 1.16
C ILE A 150 11.06 -7.62 1.81
N ALA A 151 9.84 -7.80 1.29
CA ALA A 151 8.65 -7.14 1.83
C ALA A 151 8.40 -7.55 3.29
N GLU A 152 8.50 -8.84 3.59
CA GLU A 152 8.32 -9.38 4.95
C GLU A 152 9.41 -8.88 5.90
N ARG A 153 10.70 -8.98 5.53
CA ARG A 153 11.81 -8.56 6.39
C ARG A 153 11.83 -7.06 6.62
N ALA A 154 11.49 -6.27 5.61
CA ALA A 154 11.39 -4.81 5.75
C ALA A 154 10.35 -4.39 6.79
N LEU A 155 9.19 -5.06 6.83
CA LEU A 155 8.19 -4.81 7.86
C LEU A 155 8.59 -5.35 9.24
N LYS A 156 9.28 -6.50 9.31
CA LYS A 156 9.84 -6.98 10.59
C LYS A 156 10.78 -5.93 11.21
N ILE A 157 11.72 -5.41 10.43
CA ILE A 157 12.62 -4.33 10.86
C ILE A 157 11.82 -3.08 11.27
N ALA A 158 10.80 -2.70 10.50
CA ALA A 158 9.96 -1.56 10.86
C ALA A 158 9.21 -1.78 12.18
N SER A 159 8.77 -3.02 12.48
CA SER A 159 8.07 -3.37 13.72
C SER A 159 8.94 -3.33 14.97
N GLU A 160 10.26 -3.48 14.81
CA GLU A 160 11.23 -3.37 15.91
C GLU A 160 11.50 -1.92 16.31
N ILE A 161 11.15 -0.96 15.45
CA ILE A 161 11.47 0.47 15.62
C ILE A 161 10.21 1.30 15.82
N CYS A 162 9.17 1.08 15.00
CA CYS A 162 7.97 1.88 14.98
C CYS A 162 6.93 1.32 15.97
N ILE A 163 6.62 2.07 17.02
CA ILE A 163 5.59 1.73 18.02
C ILE A 163 4.16 1.55 17.44
N TYR A 164 3.96 1.90 16.17
CA TYR A 164 2.68 1.78 15.46
C TYR A 164 2.67 0.68 14.39
N THR A 165 3.71 -0.17 14.34
CA THR A 165 3.83 -1.30 13.41
C THR A 165 4.14 -2.56 14.23
N ASN A 166 3.39 -3.64 14.05
CA ASN A 166 3.66 -4.91 14.74
C ASN A 166 4.27 -5.98 13.81
N SER A 167 4.60 -7.13 14.41
CA SER A 167 5.16 -8.29 13.71
C SER A 167 4.11 -9.21 13.07
N GLU A 168 2.81 -8.88 13.15
CA GLU A 168 1.73 -9.62 12.51
C GLU A 168 1.63 -9.21 11.04
N ILE A 169 2.49 -9.81 10.21
CA ILE A 169 2.69 -9.41 8.83
C ILE A 169 1.95 -10.34 7.88
N MET A 170 1.18 -9.75 6.98
CA MET A 170 0.59 -10.41 5.81
C MET A 170 1.40 -10.07 4.58
N VAL A 171 1.56 -11.03 3.66
CA VAL A 171 2.18 -10.81 2.34
C VAL A 171 1.31 -11.39 1.24
N GLU A 172 1.04 -10.59 0.21
CA GLU A 172 0.36 -10.95 -1.03
C GLU A 172 1.31 -10.79 -2.23
N GLU A 173 1.16 -11.63 -3.25
CA GLU A 173 2.02 -11.65 -4.45
C GLU A 173 1.21 -11.66 -5.74
N LEU A 174 1.81 -11.17 -6.84
CA LEU A 174 1.31 -11.32 -8.20
C LEU A 174 2.16 -12.31 -9.01
#